data_AF-A0A842WYS1-F1
#
_entry.id   AF-A0A842WYS1-F1
#
_cell.length_a   1.000
_cell.length_b   1.000
_cell.length_c   1.000
_cell.angle_alpha   90.00
_cell.angle_beta   90.00
_cell.angle_gamma   90.00
#
_symmetry.space_group_name_H-M   'P 1'
#
loop_
_entity.id
_entity.type
_entity.pdbx_description
1 polymer ?
#
loop_
_entity_poly.entity_id
_entity_poly.type
_entity_poly.pdbx_seq_one_letter_code
_entity_poly.pdbx_strand_id
1 'polypeptide(L)'
;MGQLVGTLVGLVTAFVVSFILLTFGVFLPPELVPAQIVDDFALYTDLELKLAITGTVLFPSPFEATLGHALTYGARGWTVLMFLSWGLGGLAAGLLSRDIVQGVFAAIFAAAIGALLTWLLIFVIQIPDFSQIFGTGSLFIMQSALEGMIYPAIVGGIGGLLGGAITRER
;
A
#
# COMPACT_ATOMS: atom_id res chain seq x y z
N MET A 1 -16.92 -16.47 -0.89
CA MET A 1 -16.46 -15.75 -2.10
C MET A 1 -16.32 -14.25 -1.89
N GLY A 2 -17.24 -13.59 -1.15
CA GLY A 2 -17.20 -12.13 -0.90
C GLY A 2 -15.89 -11.62 -0.29
N GLN A 3 -15.33 -12.30 0.71
CA GLN A 3 -14.04 -11.91 1.31
C GLN A 3 -12.90 -11.86 0.30
N LEU A 4 -12.72 -12.89 -0.53
CA LEU A 4 -11.63 -12.95 -1.50
C LEU A 4 -11.75 -11.84 -2.54
N VAL A 5 -12.96 -11.60 -3.05
CA VAL A 5 -13.24 -10.49 -3.97
C VAL A 5 -12.96 -9.14 -3.28
N GLY A 6 -13.44 -8.97 -2.06
CA GLY A 6 -13.20 -7.76 -1.27
C GLY A 6 -11.71 -7.50 -1.05
N THR A 7 -10.92 -8.53 -0.74
CA THR A 7 -9.47 -8.43 -0.58
C THR A 7 -8.79 -7.93 -1.85
N LEU A 8 -9.10 -8.53 -3.01
CA LEU A 8 -8.51 -8.13 -4.28
C LEU A 8 -8.92 -6.70 -4.67
N VAL A 9 -10.20 -6.38 -4.53
CA VAL A 9 -10.70 -5.03 -4.88
C VAL A 9 -10.15 -3.98 -3.92
N GLY A 10 -10.06 -4.26 -2.62
CA GLY A 10 -9.49 -3.34 -1.65
C GLY A 10 -8.02 -3.03 -1.93
N LEU A 11 -7.23 -4.07 -2.26
CA LEU A 11 -5.84 -3.93 -2.68
C LEU A 11 -5.72 -3.05 -3.93
N VAL A 12 -6.46 -3.39 -5.00
CA VAL A 12 -6.44 -2.64 -6.26
C VAL A 12 -6.89 -1.20 -6.05
N THR A 13 -7.91 -0.98 -5.21
CA THR A 13 -8.44 0.36 -4.91
C THR A 13 -7.40 1.21 -4.21
N ALA A 14 -6.77 0.70 -3.15
CA ALA A 14 -5.70 1.43 -2.45
C ALA A 14 -4.55 1.77 -3.41
N PHE A 15 -4.17 0.81 -4.26
CA PHE A 15 -3.12 1.01 -5.24
C PHE A 15 -3.46 2.10 -6.27
N VAL A 16 -4.61 1.98 -6.93
CA VAL A 16 -5.06 2.90 -7.97
C VAL A 16 -5.26 4.30 -7.43
N VAL A 17 -5.83 4.45 -6.23
CA VAL A 17 -6.00 5.76 -5.59
C VAL A 17 -4.64 6.43 -5.37
N SER A 18 -3.68 5.73 -4.76
CA SER A 18 -2.33 6.27 -4.55
C SER A 18 -1.66 6.64 -5.88
N PHE A 19 -1.72 5.76 -6.87
CA PHE A 19 -1.07 5.97 -8.16
C PHE A 19 -1.65 7.17 -8.92
N ILE A 20 -2.98 7.31 -8.94
CA ILE A 20 -3.66 8.44 -9.57
C ILE A 20 -3.29 9.74 -8.84
N LEU A 21 -3.34 9.76 -7.51
CA LEU A 21 -3.02 10.96 -6.73
C LEU A 21 -1.56 11.38 -6.91
N LEU A 22 -0.61 10.43 -6.99
CA LEU A 22 0.78 10.74 -7.33
C LEU A 22 0.93 11.26 -8.77
N THR A 23 0.17 10.72 -9.73
CA THR A 23 0.17 11.19 -11.12
C THR A 23 -0.25 12.66 -11.23
N PHE A 24 -1.21 13.09 -10.40
CA PHE A 24 -1.66 14.48 -10.32
C PHE A 24 -1.02 15.25 -9.15
N GLY A 25 0.05 14.71 -8.55
CA GLY A 25 0.62 15.21 -7.29
C GLY A 25 1.07 16.66 -7.33
N VAL A 26 1.47 17.16 -8.51
CA VAL A 26 1.89 18.56 -8.72
C VAL A 26 0.78 19.56 -8.39
N PHE A 27 -0.48 19.14 -8.48
CA PHE A 27 -1.64 19.97 -8.16
C PHE A 27 -2.16 19.76 -6.73
N LEU A 28 -1.54 18.86 -5.95
CA LEU A 28 -1.97 18.52 -4.60
C LEU A 28 -1.24 19.35 -3.54
N PRO A 29 -1.87 19.62 -2.39
CA PRO A 29 -1.21 20.30 -1.28
C PRO A 29 -0.07 19.42 -0.72
N PRO A 30 1.07 20.02 -0.30
CA PRO A 30 2.20 19.29 0.26
C PRO A 30 1.87 18.57 1.58
N GLU A 31 0.79 18.98 2.26
CA GLU A 31 0.28 18.32 3.47
C GLU A 31 -0.31 16.93 3.15
N LEU A 32 -0.82 16.73 1.92
CA LEU A 32 -1.38 15.45 1.50
C LEU A 32 -0.27 14.47 1.11
N VAL A 33 0.69 14.96 0.32
CA VAL A 33 1.88 14.23 -0.11
C VAL A 33 3.08 15.19 -0.17
N PRO A 34 4.19 14.87 0.50
CA PRO A 34 5.42 15.67 0.39
C PRO A 34 5.87 15.86 -1.06
N ALA A 35 6.25 17.09 -1.41
CA ALA A 35 6.67 17.45 -2.78
C ALA A 35 7.79 16.54 -3.31
N GLN A 36 8.74 16.16 -2.44
CA GLN A 36 9.83 15.24 -2.81
C GLN A 36 9.32 13.91 -3.38
N ILE A 37 8.23 13.35 -2.85
CA ILE A 37 7.68 12.07 -3.36
C ILE A 37 7.09 12.26 -4.75
N VAL A 38 6.45 13.41 -4.98
CA VAL A 38 5.88 13.77 -6.29
C VAL A 38 6.99 13.99 -7.31
N ASP A 39 8.06 14.68 -6.91
CA ASP A 39 9.24 14.91 -7.75
C ASP A 39 9.92 13.59 -8.12
N ASP A 40 10.14 12.70 -7.15
CA ASP A 40 10.66 11.35 -7.40
C ASP A 40 9.75 10.58 -8.37
N PHE A 41 8.43 10.66 -8.20
CA PHE A 41 7.46 9.98 -9.07
C PHE A 41 7.42 10.54 -10.50
N ALA A 42 7.61 11.85 -10.65
CA ALA A 42 7.64 12.54 -11.94
C ALA A 42 8.97 12.34 -12.68
N LEU A 43 10.06 12.12 -11.95
CA LEU A 43 11.41 11.94 -12.50
C LEU A 43 11.54 10.63 -13.29
N TYR A 44 10.90 9.56 -12.84
CA TYR A 44 10.97 8.26 -13.53
C TYR A 44 9.90 8.10 -14.60
N THR A 45 10.25 7.54 -15.75
CA THR A 45 9.29 7.16 -16.80
C THR A 45 8.86 5.69 -16.71
N ASP A 46 9.70 4.85 -16.10
CA ASP A 46 9.47 3.41 -15.98
C ASP A 46 8.32 3.12 -15.00
N LEU A 47 7.44 2.20 -15.40
CA LEU A 47 6.27 1.85 -14.60
C LEU A 47 6.72 1.22 -13.29
N GLU A 48 7.70 0.32 -13.32
CA GLU A 48 8.22 -0.42 -12.18
C GLU A 48 8.67 0.52 -11.05
N LEU A 49 9.40 1.59 -11.39
CA LEU A 49 9.87 2.58 -10.43
C LEU A 49 8.73 3.42 -9.87
N LYS A 50 7.74 3.78 -10.69
CA LYS A 50 6.51 4.44 -10.21
C LYS A 50 5.69 3.56 -9.28
N LEU A 51 5.57 2.27 -9.59
CA LEU A 51 4.90 1.30 -8.72
C LEU A 51 5.68 1.12 -7.40
N ALA A 52 7.02 1.13 -7.45
CA ALA A 52 7.87 1.07 -6.25
C ALA A 52 7.66 2.30 -5.35
N ILE A 53 7.66 3.51 -5.92
CA ILE A 53 7.36 4.75 -5.19
C ILE A 53 5.95 4.69 -4.59
N THR A 54 4.96 4.23 -5.36
CA THR A 54 3.60 4.02 -4.85
C THR A 54 3.60 3.03 -3.67
N GLY A 55 4.39 1.96 -3.76
CA GLY A 55 4.60 0.99 -2.68
C GLY A 55 5.18 1.62 -1.42
N THR A 56 6.16 2.53 -1.53
CA THR A 56 6.72 3.25 -0.38
C THR A 56 5.67 4.12 0.33
N VAL A 57 4.74 4.72 -0.42
CA VAL A 57 3.62 5.50 0.14
C VAL A 57 2.61 4.59 0.82
N LEU A 58 2.29 3.45 0.23
CA LEU A 58 1.30 2.51 0.76
C LEU A 58 1.79 1.75 1.99
N PHE A 59 3.09 1.51 2.10
CA PHE A 59 3.70 0.74 3.20
C PHE A 59 4.87 1.48 3.85
N PRO A 60 4.65 2.67 4.45
CA PRO A 60 5.70 3.31 5.25
C PRO A 60 5.97 2.45 6.49
N SER A 61 7.21 2.24 6.90
CA SER A 61 7.50 1.51 8.16
C SER A 61 7.32 2.44 9.38
N PRO A 62 6.81 1.93 10.53
CA PRO A 62 6.82 2.67 11.81
C PRO A 62 8.21 2.91 12.36
N PHE A 63 9.16 2.08 11.94
CA PHE A 63 10.52 2.07 12.40
C PHE A 63 11.42 2.77 11.38
N GLU A 64 12.67 3.04 11.72
CA GLU A 64 13.60 3.75 10.85
C GLU A 64 13.86 3.02 9.50
N ALA A 65 13.53 1.73 9.41
CA ALA A 65 13.61 0.89 8.22
C ALA A 65 12.41 1.05 7.27
N THR A 66 12.19 2.25 6.72
CA THR A 66 11.17 2.45 5.68
C THR A 66 11.68 2.03 4.30
N LEU A 67 10.77 1.60 3.42
CA LEU A 67 11.13 1.28 2.03
C LEU A 67 11.75 2.48 1.31
N GLY A 68 11.31 3.71 1.59
CA GLY A 68 11.91 4.90 1.01
C GLY A 68 13.33 5.19 1.50
N HIS A 69 13.71 4.77 2.71
CA HIS A 69 15.10 4.80 3.17
C HIS A 69 15.94 3.74 2.45
N ALA A 70 15.40 2.53 2.29
CA ALA A 70 16.09 1.45 1.59
C ALA A 70 16.33 1.78 0.10
N LEU A 71 15.37 2.45 -0.54
CA LEU A 71 15.42 2.77 -1.97
C LEU A 71 16.01 4.14 -2.28
N THR A 72 16.21 4.99 -1.28
CA THR A 72 16.66 6.38 -1.39
C THR A 72 15.69 7.36 -2.09
N TYR A 73 14.57 6.86 -2.62
CA TYR A 73 13.48 7.63 -3.24
C TYR A 73 12.12 7.26 -2.65
N GLY A 74 11.12 8.10 -2.88
CA GLY A 74 9.74 7.89 -2.45
C GLY A 74 9.51 8.25 -0.98
N ALA A 75 8.46 7.68 -0.39
CA ALA A 75 8.03 8.01 0.96
C ALA A 75 8.96 7.44 2.03
N ARG A 76 9.60 8.33 2.78
CA ARG A 76 10.44 7.98 3.94
C ARG A 76 9.68 7.97 5.27
N GLY A 77 8.39 8.28 5.23
CA GLY A 77 7.54 8.34 6.41
C GLY A 77 6.08 8.33 6.03
N TRP A 78 5.23 8.44 7.05
CA TRP A 78 3.79 8.43 6.93
C TRP A 78 3.28 9.63 6.14
N THR A 79 2.32 9.39 5.26
CA THR A 79 1.64 10.43 4.47
C THR A 79 0.14 10.36 4.68
N VAL A 80 -0.56 11.48 4.55
CA VAL A 80 -2.03 11.49 4.55
C VAL A 80 -2.58 10.64 3.41
N LEU A 81 -1.88 10.63 2.26
CA LEU A 81 -2.19 9.77 1.13
C LEU A 81 -2.28 8.29 1.50
N MET A 82 -1.37 7.77 2.33
CA MET A 82 -1.45 6.39 2.84
C MET A 82 -2.79 6.11 3.53
N PHE A 83 -3.18 6.98 4.46
CA PHE A 83 -4.43 6.84 5.22
C PHE A 83 -5.66 6.91 4.30
N LEU A 84 -5.66 7.82 3.33
CA LEU A 84 -6.74 7.95 2.36
C LEU A 84 -6.86 6.70 1.47
N SER A 85 -5.75 6.24 0.91
CA SER A 85 -5.73 5.09 0.00
C SER A 85 -6.14 3.80 0.69
N TRP A 86 -5.59 3.50 1.87
CA TRP A 86 -6.00 2.31 2.63
C TRP A 86 -7.37 2.44 3.26
N GLY A 87 -7.80 3.65 3.65
CA GLY A 87 -9.16 3.88 4.13
C GLY A 87 -10.21 3.58 3.05
N LEU A 88 -9.97 4.07 1.83
CA LEU A 88 -10.83 3.80 0.67
C LEU A 88 -10.74 2.34 0.21
N GLY A 89 -9.54 1.76 0.19
CA GLY A 89 -9.35 0.34 -0.12
C GLY A 89 -10.06 -0.58 0.88
N GLY A 90 -9.96 -0.26 2.17
CA GLY A 90 -10.69 -0.94 3.23
C GLY A 90 -12.19 -0.84 3.05
N LEU A 91 -12.71 0.37 2.80
CA LEU A 91 -14.12 0.60 2.53
C LEU A 91 -14.61 -0.27 1.36
N ALA A 92 -13.90 -0.25 0.23
CA ALA A 92 -14.23 -1.06 -0.94
C ALA A 92 -14.22 -2.56 -0.63
N ALA A 93 -13.25 -3.04 0.16
CA ALA A 93 -13.21 -4.43 0.62
C ALA A 93 -14.42 -4.80 1.46
N GLY A 94 -14.82 -3.93 2.39
CA GLY A 94 -15.99 -4.13 3.26
C GLY A 94 -17.32 -4.13 2.52
N LEU A 95 -17.49 -3.24 1.54
CA LEU A 95 -18.72 -3.18 0.73
C LEU A 95 -18.93 -4.48 -0.07
N LEU A 96 -17.86 -5.19 -0.41
CA LEU A 96 -17.94 -6.41 -1.22
C LEU A 96 -17.92 -7.70 -0.39
N SER A 97 -17.50 -7.64 0.87
CA SER A 97 -17.52 -8.78 1.80
C SER A 97 -18.92 -9.08 2.35
N ARG A 98 -19.83 -8.09 2.37
CA ARG A 98 -21.23 -8.18 2.83
C ARG A 98 -21.45 -8.55 4.31
N ASP A 99 -20.37 -8.60 5.08
CA ASP A 99 -20.38 -8.83 6.53
C ASP A 99 -19.23 -8.04 7.18
N ILE A 100 -19.43 -7.61 8.42
CA ILE A 100 -18.49 -6.77 9.19
C ILE A 100 -17.19 -7.55 9.42
N VAL A 101 -17.28 -8.77 9.95
CA VAL A 101 -16.11 -9.58 10.27
C VAL A 101 -15.32 -9.90 9.00
N GLN A 102 -16.03 -10.34 7.95
CA GLN A 102 -15.40 -10.62 6.65
C GLN A 102 -14.80 -9.37 6.01
N GLY A 103 -15.39 -8.19 6.21
CA GLY A 103 -14.89 -6.92 5.67
C GLY A 103 -13.59 -6.47 6.31
N VAL A 104 -13.51 -6.56 7.64
CA VAL A 104 -12.27 -6.30 8.39
C VAL A 104 -11.17 -7.26 7.94
N PHE A 105 -11.45 -8.56 7.90
CA PHE A 105 -10.47 -9.54 7.43
C PHE A 105 -10.08 -9.30 5.97
N ALA A 106 -11.04 -9.00 5.09
CA ALA A 106 -10.77 -8.74 3.68
C ALA A 106 -9.76 -7.59 3.50
N ALA A 107 -9.92 -6.51 4.27
CA ALA A 107 -9.03 -5.36 4.24
C ALA A 107 -7.64 -5.64 4.83
N ILE A 108 -7.56 -6.37 5.95
CA ILE A 108 -6.28 -6.76 6.56
C ILE A 108 -5.49 -7.68 5.60
N PHE A 109 -6.16 -8.65 4.99
CA PHE A 109 -5.52 -9.52 3.99
C PHE A 109 -5.11 -8.74 2.74
N ALA A 110 -5.85 -7.70 2.35
CA ALA A 110 -5.46 -6.84 1.24
C ALA A 110 -4.13 -6.12 1.54
N ALA A 111 -3.98 -5.57 2.74
CA ALA A 111 -2.73 -4.96 3.20
C ALA A 111 -1.57 -5.99 3.24
N ALA A 112 -1.81 -7.19 3.77
CA ALA A 112 -0.81 -8.24 3.86
C ALA A 112 -0.30 -8.70 2.48
N ILE A 113 -1.22 -8.96 1.55
CA ILE A 113 -0.88 -9.36 0.18
C ILE A 113 -0.17 -8.22 -0.54
N GLY A 114 -0.65 -6.98 -0.37
CA GLY A 114 -0.01 -5.82 -0.98
C GLY A 114 1.42 -5.59 -0.49
N ALA A 115 1.70 -5.81 0.80
CA ALA A 115 3.05 -5.73 1.35
C ALA A 115 3.97 -6.79 0.72
N LEU A 116 3.48 -8.03 0.59
CA LEU A 116 4.22 -9.11 -0.05
C LEU A 116 4.50 -8.82 -1.53
N LEU A 117 3.51 -8.31 -2.27
CA LEU A 117 3.69 -7.93 -3.68
C LEU A 117 4.65 -6.74 -3.83
N THR A 118 4.62 -5.78 -2.90
CA THR A 118 5.53 -4.64 -2.89
C THR A 118 6.97 -5.09 -2.65
N TRP A 119 7.19 -6.02 -1.71
CA TRP A 119 8.49 -6.64 -1.51
C TRP A 119 8.98 -7.34 -2.78
N LEU A 120 8.15 -8.18 -3.41
CA LEU A 120 8.53 -8.90 -4.63
C LEU A 120 8.84 -7.94 -5.80
N LEU A 121 8.04 -6.88 -5.96
CA LEU A 121 8.28 -5.85 -6.97
C LEU A 121 9.66 -5.20 -6.75
N ILE A 122 9.93 -4.73 -5.53
CA ILE A 122 11.18 -4.05 -5.21
C ILE A 122 12.37 -5.00 -5.33
N PHE A 123 12.20 -6.26 -4.93
CA PHE A 123 13.20 -7.30 -5.12
C PHE A 123 13.58 -7.44 -6.60
N VAL A 124 12.59 -7.57 -7.50
CA VAL A 124 12.83 -7.71 -8.96
C VAL A 124 13.50 -6.48 -9.55
N ILE A 125 13.21 -5.27 -9.02
CA ILE A 125 13.85 -4.03 -9.48
C ILE A 125 15.32 -3.94 -9.04
N GLN A 126 15.61 -4.29 -7.78
CA GLN A 126 16.92 -4.05 -7.16
C GLN A 126 17.90 -5.21 -7.34
N ILE A 127 17.39 -6.45 -7.39
CA ILE A 127 18.20 -7.66 -7.33
C ILE A 127 17.99 -8.47 -8.61
N PRO A 128 18.96 -8.47 -9.54
CA PRO A 128 18.84 -9.18 -10.82
C PRO A 128 18.95 -10.70 -10.69
N ASP A 129 19.37 -11.21 -9.54
CA ASP A 129 19.58 -12.64 -9.27
C ASP A 129 18.49 -13.20 -8.34
N PHE A 130 17.58 -13.99 -8.92
CA PHE A 130 16.47 -14.64 -8.19
C PHE A 130 16.93 -15.61 -7.09
N SER A 131 18.16 -16.14 -7.15
CA SER A 131 18.67 -17.01 -6.08
C SER A 131 18.81 -16.27 -4.74
N GLN A 132 18.85 -14.93 -4.77
CA GLN A 132 19.00 -14.07 -3.59
C GLN A 132 17.66 -13.63 -2.99
N ILE A 133 16.53 -14.25 -3.36
CA ILE A 133 15.22 -13.92 -2.80
C ILE A 133 15.16 -14.08 -1.27
N PHE A 134 15.96 -15.00 -0.70
CA PHE A 134 16.15 -15.16 0.74
C PHE A 134 17.51 -14.65 1.23
N GLY A 135 18.20 -13.85 0.41
CA GLY A 135 19.42 -13.14 0.79
C GLY A 135 19.13 -11.95 1.70
N THR A 136 20.15 -11.50 2.44
CA THR A 136 20.01 -10.46 3.47
C THR A 136 19.36 -9.17 2.95
N GLY A 137 19.72 -8.71 1.74
CA GLY A 137 19.12 -7.52 1.13
C GLY A 137 17.62 -7.67 0.86
N SER A 138 17.21 -8.81 0.30
CA SER A 138 15.79 -9.11 0.05
C SER A 138 15.01 -9.23 1.36
N LEU A 139 15.58 -9.91 2.36
CA LEU A 139 14.94 -10.06 3.67
C LEU A 139 14.76 -8.73 4.40
N PHE A 140 15.68 -7.77 4.23
CA PHE A 140 15.55 -6.43 4.77
C PHE A 140 14.40 -5.65 4.10
N ILE A 141 14.26 -5.76 2.78
CA ILE A 141 13.12 -5.17 2.04
C ILE A 141 11.81 -5.82 2.50
N MET A 142 11.80 -7.15 2.65
CA MET A 142 10.64 -7.90 3.14
C MET A 142 10.24 -7.43 4.53
N GLN A 143 11.21 -7.32 5.46
CA GLN A 143 10.98 -6.82 6.80
C GLN A 143 10.37 -5.41 6.76
N SER A 144 10.95 -4.50 5.98
CA SER A 144 10.47 -3.13 5.83
C SER A 144 9.03 -3.06 5.32
N ALA A 145 8.68 -3.90 4.32
CA ALA A 145 7.33 -3.96 3.77
C ALA A 145 6.32 -4.57 4.76
N LEU A 146 6.70 -5.63 5.47
CA LEU A 146 5.84 -6.29 6.46
C LEU A 146 5.63 -5.42 7.71
N GLU A 147 6.66 -4.73 8.20
CA GLU A 147 6.49 -3.74 9.26
C GLU A 147 5.62 -2.58 8.79
N GLY A 148 5.79 -2.16 7.53
CA GLY A 148 4.99 -1.12 6.91
C GLY A 148 3.51 -1.46 6.71
N MET A 149 3.11 -2.74 6.88
CA MET A 149 1.71 -3.15 6.76
C MET A 149 0.86 -2.79 7.99
N ILE A 150 1.47 -2.49 9.14
CA ILE A 150 0.76 -2.37 10.42
C ILE A 150 -0.33 -1.29 10.35
N TYR A 151 0.03 -0.07 9.95
CA TYR A 151 -0.94 1.02 9.85
C TYR A 151 -1.93 0.84 8.69
N PRO A 152 -1.52 0.43 7.48
CA PRO A 152 -2.43 -0.03 6.44
C PRO A 152 -3.48 -1.03 6.90
N ALA A 153 -3.10 -2.01 7.72
CA ALA A 153 -4.02 -3.01 8.25
C ALA A 153 -5.03 -2.41 9.23
N ILE A 154 -4.61 -1.45 10.07
CA ILE A 154 -5.50 -0.73 11.00
C ILE A 154 -6.49 0.13 10.21
N VAL A 155 -5.99 0.98 9.31
CA VAL A 155 -6.79 1.95 8.56
C VAL A 155 -7.72 1.22 7.58
N GLY A 156 -7.19 0.25 6.85
CA GLY A 156 -7.96 -0.63 5.99
C GLY A 156 -9.00 -1.42 6.78
N GLY A 157 -8.66 -1.93 7.97
CA GLY A 157 -9.60 -2.61 8.86
C GLY A 157 -10.77 -1.71 9.30
N ILE A 158 -10.51 -0.45 9.63
CA ILE A 158 -11.55 0.54 9.94
C ILE A 158 -12.44 0.79 8.71
N GLY A 159 -11.85 0.96 7.52
CA GLY A 159 -12.60 1.07 6.28
C GLY A 159 -13.47 -0.18 6.02
N GLY A 160 -12.91 -1.37 6.23
CA GLY A 160 -13.59 -2.65 6.06
C GLY A 160 -14.76 -2.84 7.02
N LEU A 161 -14.62 -2.39 8.26
CA LEU A 161 -15.71 -2.34 9.24
C LEU A 161 -16.85 -1.45 8.75
N LEU A 162 -16.53 -0.23 8.30
CA LEU A 162 -17.53 0.72 7.80
C LEU A 162 -18.24 0.17 6.55
N GLY A 163 -17.49 -0.37 5.59
CA GLY A 163 -18.06 -0.95 4.38
C GLY A 163 -18.96 -2.15 4.66
N GLY A 164 -18.49 -3.07 5.52
CA GLY A 164 -19.27 -4.23 5.92
C GLY A 164 -20.56 -3.87 6.66
N ALA A 165 -20.51 -2.83 7.51
CA ALA A 165 -21.69 -2.33 8.22
C ALA A 165 -22.73 -1.69 7.30
N ILE A 166 -22.31 -1.03 6.21
CA ILE A 166 -23.23 -0.42 5.22
C ILE A 166 -24.00 -1.50 4.45
N THR A 167 -23.32 -2.58 4.06
CA THR A 167 -23.91 -3.62 3.18
C THR A 167 -24.58 -4.77 3.90
N ARG A 168 -24.58 -4.75 5.24
CA ARG A 168 -25.22 -5.77 6.05
C ARG A 168 -26.75 -5.71 5.87
N GLU A 169 -27.34 -6.84 5.49
CA GLU A 169 -28.80 -7.02 5.51
C GLU A 169 -29.32 -6.83 6.94
N ARG A 170 -30.37 -6.02 7.07
CA ARG A 170 -30.99 -5.64 8.34
C ARG A 170 -32.23 -6.48 8.62
#